data_AF-A0A661M524-F1
#
_entry.id   AF-A0A661M524-F1
#
_cell.length_a   1.000
_cell.length_b   1.000
_cell.length_c   1.000
_cell.angle_alpha   90.00
_cell.angle_beta   90.00
_cell.angle_gamma   90.00
#
_symmetry.space_group_name_H-M   'P 1'
#
loop_
_entity.id
_entity.type
_entity.pdbx_description
1 polymer ?
#
loop_
_entity_poly.entity_id
_entity_poly.type
_entity_poly.pdbx_seq_one_letter_code
_entity_poly.pdbx_strand_id
1 'polypeptide(L)'
;MNRGKTELLSRILGAFLEAGETDLAVLDMAPDLMRGVGGKMRPPRGNAVRYFATMIHPPRLSGRTPDETRILAEGNARRLEILFDRVDERPPAVLLINDVSIYLQAAGPDRLMELVGRSPTVVMNGYWGLSLGGGELGTREHDNMRVLAAACHRVVDL
;
A
#
# COMPACT_ATOMS: atom_id res chain seq x y z
N MET A 1 4.01 2.35 15.17
CA MET A 1 5.41 2.16 14.71
C MET A 1 5.34 1.23 13.48
N ASN A 2 5.38 1.76 12.25
CA ASN A 2 5.14 0.96 11.02
C ASN A 2 6.42 0.36 10.39
N ARG A 3 7.58 0.52 11.04
CA ARG A 3 8.90 0.23 10.44
C ARG A 3 9.12 -1.23 10.06
N GLY A 4 8.68 -2.18 10.88
CA GLY A 4 8.94 -3.62 10.62
C GLY A 4 8.32 -4.16 9.34
N LYS A 5 7.13 -3.67 8.94
CA LYS A 5 6.43 -4.16 7.73
C LYS A 5 7.07 -3.65 6.44
N THR A 6 7.41 -2.37 6.38
CA THR A 6 8.10 -1.80 5.21
C THR A 6 9.53 -2.34 5.09
N GLU A 7 10.22 -2.58 6.22
CA GLU A 7 11.52 -3.27 6.23
C GLU A 7 11.41 -4.70 5.70
N LEU A 8 10.39 -5.48 6.12
CA LEU A 8 10.17 -6.83 5.61
C LEU A 8 9.89 -6.82 4.10
N LEU A 9 9.02 -5.91 3.62
CA LEU A 9 8.75 -5.77 2.19
C LEU A 9 10.02 -5.41 1.40
N SER A 10 10.88 -4.55 1.97
CA SER A 10 12.17 -4.20 1.36
C SER A 10 13.14 -5.39 1.28
N ARG A 11 13.15 -6.26 2.30
CA ARG A 11 13.93 -7.51 2.29
C ARG A 11 13.43 -8.48 1.23
N ILE A 12 12.10 -8.58 1.07
CA ILE A 12 11.49 -9.42 0.04
C ILE A 12 11.84 -8.90 -1.36
N LEU A 13 11.81 -7.57 -1.59
CA LEU A 13 12.31 -6.96 -2.82
C LEU A 13 13.77 -7.35 -3.09
N GLY A 14 14.63 -7.27 -2.07
CA GLY A 14 16.03 -7.67 -2.17
C GLY A 14 16.19 -9.13 -2.59
N ALA A 15 15.41 -10.05 -2.01
CA ALA A 15 15.46 -11.46 -2.35
C ALA A 15 15.07 -11.75 -3.81
N PHE A 16 14.07 -11.05 -4.37
CA PHE A 16 13.73 -11.18 -5.79
C PHE A 16 14.86 -10.69 -6.69
N LEU A 17 15.47 -9.55 -6.35
CA LEU A 17 16.60 -9.00 -7.10
C LEU A 17 17.82 -9.92 -7.06
N GLU A 18 18.14 -10.50 -5.90
CA GLU A 18 19.22 -11.47 -5.72
C GLU A 18 18.97 -12.76 -6.51
N ALA A 19 17.70 -13.17 -6.65
CA ALA A 19 17.29 -14.29 -7.49
C ALA A 19 17.33 -13.97 -9.00
N GLY A 20 17.65 -12.74 -9.39
CA GLY A 20 17.79 -12.33 -10.78
C GLY A 20 16.49 -11.88 -11.46
N GLU A 21 15.43 -11.60 -10.70
CA GLU A 21 14.20 -11.02 -11.26
C GLU A 21 14.47 -9.61 -11.79
N THR A 22 13.96 -9.32 -13.00
CA THR A 22 14.18 -8.06 -13.70
C THR A 22 12.90 -7.30 -14.03
N ASP A 23 11.72 -7.90 -13.89
CA ASP A 23 10.43 -7.24 -14.13
C ASP A 23 9.66 -7.05 -12.81
N LEU A 24 10.16 -6.11 -12.00
CA LEU A 24 9.60 -5.75 -10.70
C LEU A 24 8.98 -4.35 -10.76
N ALA A 25 7.85 -4.18 -10.07
CA ALA A 25 7.38 -2.86 -9.69
C ALA A 25 7.06 -2.77 -8.20
N VAL A 26 7.21 -1.56 -7.69
CA VAL A 26 6.78 -1.17 -6.36
C VAL A 26 5.72 -0.10 -6.51
N LEU A 27 4.57 -0.32 -5.89
CA LEU A 27 3.53 0.68 -5.70
C LEU A 27 3.52 1.10 -4.22
N ASP A 28 3.97 2.32 -3.95
CA ASP A 28 4.13 2.81 -2.58
C ASP A 28 3.03 3.78 -2.18
N MET A 29 2.07 3.26 -1.40
CA MET A 29 0.92 3.99 -0.89
C MET A 29 1.20 4.66 0.46
N ALA A 30 2.38 4.48 1.05
CA ALA A 30 2.68 5.05 2.36
C ALA A 30 2.72 6.58 2.29
N PRO A 31 2.23 7.27 3.33
CA PRO A 31 2.45 8.70 3.50
C PRO A 31 3.94 8.99 3.68
N ASP A 32 4.33 10.22 3.33
CA ASP A 32 5.64 10.72 3.71
C ASP A 32 5.80 10.68 5.24
N LEU A 33 7.03 10.49 5.70
CA LEU A 33 7.32 10.36 7.12
C LEU A 33 6.91 11.66 7.85
N MET A 34 5.83 11.57 8.64
CA MET A 34 5.31 12.70 9.40
C MET A 34 5.16 12.28 10.86
N ARG A 35 5.82 13.01 11.78
CA ARG A 35 5.78 12.75 13.24
C ARG A 35 6.09 11.28 13.61
N GLY A 36 6.98 10.62 12.85
CA GLY A 36 7.39 9.24 13.09
C GLY A 36 6.42 8.16 12.57
N VAL A 37 5.37 8.55 11.83
CA VAL A 37 4.39 7.66 11.19
C VAL A 37 4.52 7.75 9.67
N GLY A 38 4.33 6.62 8.99
CA GLY A 38 4.56 6.50 7.56
C GLY A 38 6.03 6.24 7.23
N GLY A 39 6.40 6.54 5.98
CA GLY A 39 7.72 6.30 5.45
C GLY A 39 7.65 5.48 4.17
N LYS A 40 7.85 6.17 3.05
CA LYS A 40 8.03 5.53 1.76
C LYS A 40 9.25 4.61 1.77
N MET A 41 9.11 3.49 1.09
CA MET A 41 10.18 2.56 0.79
C MET A 41 11.23 3.26 -0.08
N ARG A 42 12.47 2.81 0.06
CA ARG A 42 13.60 3.27 -0.75
C ARG A 42 14.11 2.10 -1.58
N PRO A 43 13.55 1.85 -2.77
CA PRO A 43 14.07 0.79 -3.63
C PRO A 43 15.54 1.08 -4.00
N PRO A 44 16.35 0.03 -4.26
CA PRO A 44 17.73 0.22 -4.67
C PRO A 44 17.84 1.06 -5.94
N ARG A 45 18.81 1.99 -5.98
CA ARG A 45 19.08 2.81 -7.17
C ARG A 45 19.77 1.98 -8.25
N GLY A 46 19.34 2.12 -9.50
CA GLY A 46 20.00 1.51 -10.66
C GLY A 46 19.47 0.13 -11.08
N ASN A 47 18.54 -0.47 -10.32
CA ASN A 47 17.93 -1.75 -10.68
C ASN A 47 16.70 -1.57 -11.59
N ALA A 48 16.27 -2.66 -12.23
CA ALA A 48 15.10 -2.74 -13.11
C ALA A 48 13.73 -2.53 -12.42
N VAL A 49 13.73 -2.01 -11.18
CA VAL A 49 12.52 -1.81 -10.37
C VAL A 49 11.81 -0.54 -10.78
N ARG A 50 10.59 -0.67 -11.33
CA ARG A 50 9.71 0.48 -11.57
C ARG A 50 9.10 0.92 -10.24
N TYR A 51 9.33 2.17 -9.84
CA TYR A 51 8.82 2.69 -8.57
C TYR A 51 7.71 3.72 -8.80
N PHE A 52 6.51 3.39 -8.36
CA PHE A 52 5.31 4.22 -8.45
C PHE A 52 4.95 4.76 -7.07
N ALA A 53 4.99 6.07 -6.93
CA ALA A 53 4.58 6.76 -5.71
C ALA A 53 3.96 8.11 -6.05
N THR A 54 3.10 8.59 -5.16
CA THR A 54 2.49 9.91 -5.22
C THR A 54 2.48 10.53 -3.83
N MET A 55 2.12 11.81 -3.74
CA MET A 55 1.90 12.47 -2.47
C MET A 55 0.67 11.86 -1.79
N ILE A 56 0.87 11.38 -0.56
CA ILE A 56 -0.17 10.77 0.27
C ILE A 56 -0.24 11.54 1.57
N HIS A 57 -1.42 12.05 1.91
CA HIS A 57 -1.66 12.73 3.18
C HIS A 57 -2.01 11.71 4.26
N PRO A 58 -1.43 11.76 5.47
CA PRO A 58 -1.83 10.87 6.56
C PRO A 58 -3.15 11.36 7.19
N PRO A 59 -4.32 10.79 6.87
CA PRO A 59 -5.61 11.43 7.20
C PRO A 59 -5.83 11.58 8.70
N ARG A 60 -5.34 10.60 9.47
CA ARG A 60 -5.44 10.54 10.94
C ARG A 60 -4.53 11.51 11.68
N LEU A 61 -3.49 12.03 11.01
CA LEU A 61 -2.55 12.99 11.59
C LEU A 61 -2.79 14.42 11.13
N SER A 62 -3.43 14.59 9.97
CA SER A 62 -3.65 15.90 9.35
C SER A 62 -5.09 16.40 9.46
N GLY A 63 -6.08 15.51 9.55
CA GLY A 63 -7.49 15.89 9.71
C GLY A 63 -7.79 16.37 11.13
N ARG A 64 -8.54 17.48 11.24
CA ARG A 64 -8.99 18.05 12.52
C ARG A 64 -10.42 17.64 12.86
N THR A 65 -11.18 17.20 11.85
CA THR A 65 -12.57 16.72 11.98
C THR A 65 -12.75 15.41 11.22
N PRO A 66 -13.80 14.62 11.51
CA PRO A 66 -14.11 13.40 10.76
C PRO A 66 -14.28 13.64 9.25
N ASP A 67 -14.92 14.75 8.87
CA ASP A 67 -15.09 15.14 7.46
C ASP A 67 -13.76 15.47 6.79
N GLU A 68 -12.87 16.21 7.45
CA GLU A 68 -11.54 16.49 6.92
C GLU A 68 -10.73 15.20 6.74
N THR A 69 -10.78 14.28 7.71
CA THR A 69 -10.13 12.97 7.60
C THR A 69 -10.67 12.17 6.41
N ARG A 70 -12.00 12.15 6.21
CA ARG A 70 -12.62 11.46 5.06
C ARG A 70 -12.19 12.07 3.73
N ILE A 71 -12.21 13.40 3.60
CA ILE A 71 -11.79 14.11 2.38
C ILE A 71 -10.32 13.80 2.03
N LEU A 72 -9.44 13.74 3.04
CA LEU A 72 -8.03 13.36 2.83
C LEU A 72 -7.90 11.91 2.35
N ALA A 73 -8.63 10.97 2.95
CA ALA A 73 -8.61 9.56 2.55
C ALA A 73 -9.14 9.36 1.11
N GLU A 74 -10.25 10.01 0.75
CA GLU A 74 -10.80 9.99 -0.62
C GLU A 74 -9.84 10.63 -1.62
N GLY A 75 -9.17 11.71 -1.22
CA GLY A 75 -8.14 12.34 -2.02
C GLY A 75 -6.94 11.43 -2.26
N ASN A 76 -6.54 10.63 -1.28
CA ASN A 76 -5.49 9.63 -1.47
C ASN A 76 -5.94 8.52 -2.42
N ALA A 77 -7.16 7.99 -2.25
CA ALA A 77 -7.70 6.94 -3.11
C ALA A 77 -7.70 7.35 -4.60
N ARG A 78 -8.19 8.56 -4.93
CA ARG A 78 -8.17 9.06 -6.31
C ARG A 78 -6.76 9.19 -6.89
N ARG A 79 -5.78 9.63 -6.09
CA ARG A 79 -4.38 9.74 -6.53
C ARG A 79 -3.74 8.36 -6.74
N LEU A 80 -4.14 7.38 -5.94
CA LEU A 80 -3.67 6.00 -6.06
C LEU A 80 -4.27 5.32 -7.28
N GLU A 81 -5.54 5.55 -7.61
CA GLU A 81 -6.15 5.00 -8.83
C GLU A 81 -5.43 5.46 -10.10
N ILE A 82 -4.99 6.72 -10.17
CA ILE A 82 -4.13 7.20 -11.27
C ILE A 82 -2.81 6.44 -11.33
N LEU A 83 -2.23 6.04 -10.18
CA LEU A 83 -1.05 5.17 -10.18
C LEU A 83 -1.36 3.75 -10.60
N PHE A 84 -2.55 3.23 -10.30
CA PHE A 84 -2.95 1.87 -10.70
C PHE A 84 -2.99 1.79 -12.22
N ASP A 85 -3.59 2.79 -12.88
CA ASP A 85 -3.63 2.87 -14.34
C ASP A 85 -2.21 2.87 -14.95
N ARG A 86 -1.25 3.55 -14.31
CA ARG A 86 0.16 3.55 -14.74
C ARG A 86 0.87 2.21 -14.52
N VAL A 87 0.46 1.44 -13.52
CA VAL A 87 0.97 0.07 -13.32
C VAL A 87 0.35 -0.85 -14.37
N ASP A 88 -0.94 -0.67 -14.68
CA ASP A 88 -1.70 -1.43 -15.67
C ASP A 88 -1.20 -1.26 -17.11
N GLU A 89 -0.57 -0.12 -17.43
CA GLU A 89 0.09 0.09 -18.73
C GLU A 89 1.15 -0.99 -19.03
N ARG A 90 1.84 -1.48 -17.99
CA ARG A 90 2.81 -2.57 -18.08
C ARG A 90 2.90 -3.31 -16.75
N PRO A 91 1.97 -4.27 -16.50
CA PRO A 91 1.95 -5.04 -15.27
C PRO A 91 3.27 -5.80 -15.09
N PRO A 92 3.90 -5.74 -13.92
CA PRO A 92 5.15 -6.47 -13.66
C PRO A 92 4.89 -7.96 -13.42
N ALA A 93 5.91 -8.79 -13.64
CA ALA A 93 5.91 -10.17 -13.15
C ALA A 93 5.76 -10.25 -11.61
N VAL A 94 6.40 -9.31 -10.90
CA VAL A 94 6.32 -9.18 -9.44
C VAL A 94 5.92 -7.76 -9.04
N LEU A 95 4.74 -7.62 -8.40
CA LEU A 95 4.26 -6.36 -7.85
C LEU A 95 4.41 -6.34 -6.33
N LEU A 96 5.12 -5.36 -5.80
CA LEU A 96 5.21 -5.10 -4.37
C LEU A 96 4.38 -3.88 -4.00
N ILE A 97 3.52 -3.97 -2.99
CA ILE A 97 2.65 -2.87 -2.57
C ILE A 97 2.88 -2.52 -1.11
N ASN A 98 3.31 -1.29 -0.86
CA ASN A 98 3.55 -0.79 0.49
C ASN A 98 2.32 0.00 0.99
N ASP A 99 1.85 -0.36 2.18
CA ASP A 99 0.81 0.28 3.00
C ASP A 99 -0.59 0.31 2.36
N VAL A 100 -1.08 -0.84 1.88
CA VAL A 100 -2.39 -0.98 1.19
C VAL A 100 -3.59 -0.47 1.99
N SER A 101 -3.49 -0.46 3.32
CA SER A 101 -4.53 0.07 4.20
C SER A 101 -4.87 1.53 3.91
N ILE A 102 -3.92 2.33 3.38
CA ILE A 102 -4.17 3.73 3.00
C ILE A 102 -5.26 3.85 1.93
N TYR A 103 -5.23 2.98 0.91
CA TYR A 103 -6.25 2.96 -0.14
C TYR A 103 -7.61 2.56 0.44
N LEU A 104 -7.61 1.52 1.27
CA LEU A 104 -8.80 0.90 1.86
C LEU A 104 -9.51 1.74 2.93
N GLN A 105 -8.91 2.87 3.35
CA GLN A 105 -9.57 3.85 4.20
C GLN A 105 -10.80 4.46 3.52
N ALA A 106 -10.71 4.77 2.22
CA ALA A 106 -11.80 5.40 1.49
C ALA A 106 -12.36 4.52 0.36
N ALA A 107 -11.52 3.76 -0.33
CA ALA A 107 -11.96 2.88 -1.41
C ALA A 107 -12.34 1.48 -0.91
N GLY A 108 -13.09 0.75 -1.74
CA GLY A 108 -13.32 -0.69 -1.56
C GLY A 108 -12.17 -1.52 -2.15
N PRO A 109 -12.15 -2.83 -1.89
CA PRO A 109 -11.07 -3.70 -2.35
C PRO A 109 -11.10 -3.99 -3.86
N ASP A 110 -12.24 -3.83 -4.54
CA ASP A 110 -12.47 -4.33 -5.91
C ASP A 110 -11.41 -3.86 -6.93
N ARG A 111 -11.15 -2.56 -7.00
CA ARG A 111 -10.17 -2.01 -7.95
C ARG A 111 -8.73 -2.40 -7.59
N LEU A 112 -8.42 -2.54 -6.30
CA LEU A 112 -7.14 -3.09 -5.85
C LEU A 112 -7.02 -4.57 -6.23
N MET A 113 -8.09 -5.36 -6.07
CA MET A 113 -8.14 -6.78 -6.45
C MET A 113 -7.96 -6.96 -7.96
N GLU A 114 -8.52 -6.06 -8.77
CA GLU A 114 -8.27 -6.08 -10.22
C GLU A 114 -6.79 -5.84 -10.54
N LEU A 115 -6.17 -4.81 -9.95
CA LEU A 115 -4.76 -4.49 -10.15
C LEU A 115 -3.86 -5.67 -9.75
N VAL A 116 -4.06 -6.26 -8.56
CA VAL A 116 -3.22 -7.38 -8.09
C VAL A 116 -3.39 -8.62 -8.97
N GLY A 117 -4.56 -8.80 -9.60
CA GLY A 117 -4.82 -9.88 -10.54
C GLY A 117 -4.10 -9.74 -11.90
N ARG A 118 -3.45 -8.60 -12.16
CA ARG A 118 -2.67 -8.36 -13.39
C ARG A 118 -1.22 -8.87 -13.29
N SER A 119 -0.74 -9.18 -12.09
CA SER A 119 0.62 -9.65 -11.84
C SER A 119 0.62 -11.09 -11.32
N PRO A 120 1.47 -11.98 -11.86
CA PRO A 120 1.58 -13.37 -11.38
C PRO A 120 1.94 -13.48 -9.90
N THR A 121 2.82 -12.60 -9.41
CA THR A 121 3.24 -12.57 -8.01
C THR A 121 3.00 -11.20 -7.42
N VAL A 122 2.35 -11.16 -6.26
CA VAL A 122 2.09 -9.92 -5.53
C VAL A 122 2.47 -10.10 -4.07
N VAL A 123 3.20 -9.13 -3.53
CA VAL A 123 3.52 -9.04 -2.10
C VAL A 123 3.06 -7.69 -1.60
N MET A 124 2.22 -7.66 -0.58
CA MET A 124 1.68 -6.41 -0.05
C MET A 124 1.74 -6.40 1.47
N ASN A 125 1.89 -5.21 2.04
CA ASN A 125 1.76 -4.99 3.48
C ASN A 125 0.68 -3.94 3.77
N GLY A 126 0.22 -3.89 5.01
CA GLY A 126 -0.74 -2.90 5.46
C GLY A 126 -0.85 -2.86 6.98
N TYR A 127 -1.62 -1.91 7.48
CA TYR A 127 -2.01 -1.88 8.88
C TYR A 127 -3.25 -2.74 9.11
N TRP A 128 -3.12 -3.71 10.03
CA TRP A 128 -4.20 -4.55 10.51
C TRP A 128 -4.44 -4.24 11.99
N GLY A 129 -5.32 -3.29 12.28
CA GLY A 129 -5.63 -2.96 13.67
C GLY A 129 -6.71 -1.89 13.82
N LEU A 130 -7.18 -1.73 15.05
CA LEU A 130 -8.13 -0.70 15.46
C LEU A 130 -7.49 0.38 16.36
N SER A 131 -6.20 0.23 16.68
CA SER A 131 -5.49 1.05 17.67
C SER A 131 -5.19 2.48 17.22
N LEU A 132 -5.25 2.78 15.92
CA LEU A 132 -5.02 4.13 15.36
C LEU A 132 -6.29 4.99 15.29
N GLY A 133 -7.32 4.68 16.08
CA GLY A 133 -8.57 5.44 16.17
C GLY A 133 -9.76 4.62 15.67
N GLY A 134 -10.65 4.29 16.61
CA GLY A 134 -11.97 3.75 16.32
C GLY A 134 -12.86 4.81 15.68
N GLY A 135 -13.74 4.39 14.77
CA GLY A 135 -14.62 5.23 13.98
C GLY A 135 -15.01 4.53 12.69
N GLU A 136 -15.87 5.16 11.88
CA GLU A 136 -16.33 4.59 10.60
C GLU A 136 -15.17 4.27 9.65
N LEU A 137 -14.18 5.17 9.55
CA LEU A 137 -13.01 4.98 8.70
C LEU A 137 -12.15 3.77 9.12
N GLY A 138 -11.96 3.59 10.44
CA GLY A 138 -11.19 2.46 10.97
C GLY A 138 -11.91 1.13 10.80
N THR A 139 -13.25 1.12 10.99
CA THR A 139 -14.08 -0.07 10.77
C THR A 139 -14.06 -0.49 9.31
N ARG A 140 -14.24 0.48 8.40
CA ARG A 140 -14.17 0.27 6.95
C ARG A 140 -12.80 -0.25 6.52
N GLU A 141 -11.72 0.39 6.94
CA GLU A 141 -10.34 -0.05 6.62
C GLU A 141 -10.13 -1.50 7.06
N HIS A 142 -10.56 -1.84 8.28
CA HIS A 142 -10.40 -3.17 8.83
C HIS A 142 -11.22 -4.25 8.10
N ASP A 143 -12.48 -3.96 7.78
CA ASP A 143 -13.33 -4.90 7.04
C ASP A 143 -12.83 -5.10 5.60
N ASN A 144 -12.37 -4.03 4.95
CA ASN A 144 -11.73 -4.14 3.64
C ASN A 144 -10.41 -4.92 3.69
N MET A 145 -9.59 -4.71 4.72
CA MET A 145 -8.36 -5.49 4.93
C MET A 145 -8.70 -6.98 5.09
N ARG A 146 -9.79 -7.34 5.78
CA ARG A 146 -10.25 -8.74 5.91
C ARG A 146 -10.58 -9.38 4.58
N VAL A 147 -11.31 -8.67 3.72
CA VAL A 147 -11.60 -9.14 2.36
C VAL A 147 -10.30 -9.39 1.60
N LEU A 148 -9.36 -8.45 1.66
CA LEU A 148 -8.07 -8.58 0.98
C LEU A 148 -7.25 -9.75 1.51
N ALA A 149 -7.14 -9.92 2.83
CA ALA A 149 -6.40 -11.02 3.45
C ALA A 149 -6.98 -12.40 3.11
N ALA A 150 -8.32 -12.51 3.03
CA ALA A 150 -8.99 -13.74 2.62
C ALA A 150 -8.68 -14.14 1.16
N ALA A 151 -8.34 -13.17 0.30
CA ALA A 151 -7.93 -13.41 -1.07
C ALA A 151 -6.44 -13.77 -1.22
N CYS A 152 -5.62 -13.59 -0.17
CA CYS A 152 -4.20 -13.91 -0.22
C CYS A 152 -3.94 -15.42 -0.02
N HIS A 153 -3.07 -15.99 -0.85
CA HIS A 153 -2.59 -17.37 -0.67
C HIS A 153 -1.86 -17.60 0.66
N ARG A 154 -1.24 -16.54 1.19
CA ARG A 154 -0.52 -16.55 2.47
C ARG A 154 -0.60 -15.18 3.12
N VAL A 155 -0.91 -15.16 4.41
CA VAL A 155 -0.90 -13.98 5.27
C VAL A 155 0.15 -14.19 6.37
N VAL A 156 0.88 -13.12 6.71
CA VAL A 156 1.88 -13.13 7.79
C VAL A 156 1.59 -11.96 8.71
N ASP A 157 1.29 -12.26 9.97
CA ASP A 157 1.11 -11.26 11.03
C ASP A 157 2.45 -11.01 11.73
N LEU A 158 2.76 -9.74 12.01
CA LEU A 158 4.00 -9.28 12.66
C LEU A 158 3.71 -8.57 13.99
#